data_AF-A0A9K3NG88-F1
#
_entry.id   AF-A0A9K3NG88-F1
#
_cell.length_a   1.000
_cell.length_b   1.000
_cell.length_c   1.000
_cell.angle_alpha   90.00
_cell.angle_beta   90.00
_cell.angle_gamma   90.00
#
_symmetry.space_group_name_H-M   'P 1'
#
loop_
_entity.id
_entity.type
_entity.pdbx_description
1 polymer ?
#
loop_
_entity_poly.entity_id
_entity_poly.type
_entity_poly.pdbx_seq_one_letter_code
_entity_poly.pdbx_strand_id
1 'polypeptide(L)'
;MKKLWLVGSDKLYIGSRDETMRVWVANLDRLLYYAGVIKVGGEVGCMLSEGPCMFVGMPNLVKAWNLQTSAELSLNGPVGQVYSLVIGNDLLFAGTHDGSILAWKYNAASNCFEPAASLQGHTSAVVTLMAGDSSKDLERSYFDVLGLCCSSEVQLIDRILKPLEGVHHVSVIVHTRTVIFLHNVALISQLQIVKSLNWVWLEENVRMKGEQSCQNKWPSPFVVVCGLLLLLSFFKYVSSPFQWLALGVVVVDIIPEVLKAIASLRNLELDINILMLIAGKLHIHVIFKYAFSCSNHFLYAAGGSVFLKDYWEAGTIVFLLNISKWLETRASHRAAAVMSTLLSIAPQTVVLANTGEEVNTKEVMVNTRLAVKAGTMIPIDGVVVDGNRELEEKALIGESFPVSKQVDSNVRVGTVNLNGYITVKTTTLAEACVVAKMVKLVEEAQSNKSKTQRYVDKFAKYYTPGTISFCNSFVWNAKK
;
A
#
# COMPACT_ATOMS: atom_id res chain seq x y z
N MET A 1 13.63 -24.43 -8.54
CA MET A 1 13.49 -25.51 -9.55
C MET A 1 12.30 -25.17 -10.44
N LYS A 2 12.51 -25.29 -11.76
CA LYS A 2 11.65 -24.82 -12.84
C LYS A 2 10.26 -25.50 -12.84
N LYS A 3 9.21 -24.70 -13.05
CA LYS A 3 8.01 -25.10 -13.79
C LYS A 3 7.81 -24.08 -14.90
N LEU A 4 8.45 -24.32 -16.04
CA LEU A 4 8.04 -23.73 -17.31
C LEU A 4 7.23 -24.83 -18.00
N TRP A 5 5.93 -24.87 -17.72
CA TRP A 5 4.99 -25.69 -18.49
C TRP A 5 4.19 -24.73 -19.36
N LEU A 6 4.45 -24.78 -20.68
CA LEU A 6 3.49 -24.32 -21.66
C LEU A 6 2.41 -25.40 -21.76
N VAL A 7 1.18 -25.02 -21.43
CA VAL A 7 -0.08 -25.52 -22.01
C VAL A 7 -0.33 -27.04 -21.98
N GLY A 8 -1.04 -27.49 -20.93
CA GLY A 8 -2.30 -28.24 -21.07
C GLY A 8 -2.36 -29.66 -21.64
N SER A 9 -1.28 -30.31 -22.11
CA SER A 9 -1.36 -31.71 -22.55
C SER A 9 -0.06 -32.49 -22.38
N ASP A 10 -0.15 -33.76 -21.95
CA ASP A 10 0.98 -34.69 -21.77
C ASP A 10 1.67 -35.10 -23.10
N LYS A 11 1.42 -34.37 -24.19
CA LYS A 11 1.86 -34.67 -25.55
C LYS A 11 2.71 -33.53 -26.10
N LEU A 12 3.92 -33.87 -26.54
CA LEU A 12 4.85 -33.00 -27.25
C LEU A 12 4.76 -33.27 -28.76
N TYR A 13 4.44 -32.23 -29.52
CA TYR A 13 4.36 -32.29 -30.98
C TYR A 13 5.59 -31.60 -31.58
N ILE A 14 6.27 -32.28 -32.51
CA ILE A 14 7.49 -31.79 -33.16
C ILE A 14 7.27 -31.85 -34.67
N GLY A 15 7.18 -30.70 -35.32
CA GLY A 15 7.21 -30.58 -36.77
C GLY A 15 8.64 -30.53 -37.27
N SER A 16 8.90 -31.16 -38.41
CA SER A 16 10.21 -31.18 -39.05
C SER A 16 10.07 -30.85 -40.55
N ARG A 17 11.20 -30.47 -41.17
CA ARG A 17 11.29 -30.25 -42.62
C ARG A 17 11.20 -31.55 -43.43
N ASP A 18 11.17 -32.70 -42.77
CA ASP A 18 10.95 -34.02 -43.39
C ASP A 18 9.46 -34.30 -43.72
N GLU A 19 8.61 -33.25 -43.72
CA GLU A 19 7.16 -33.30 -43.92
C GLU A 19 6.39 -34.11 -42.87
N THR A 20 7.05 -34.48 -41.77
CA THR A 20 6.45 -35.23 -40.67
C THR A 20 6.28 -34.38 -39.42
N MET A 21 5.21 -34.67 -38.70
CA MET A 21 4.98 -34.22 -37.35
C MET A 21 4.99 -35.42 -36.41
N ARG A 22 5.90 -35.42 -35.44
CA ARG A 22 6.07 -36.51 -34.47
C ARG A 22 5.43 -36.15 -33.14
N VAL A 23 4.72 -37.11 -32.55
CA VAL A 23 4.09 -36.95 -31.24
C VAL A 23 4.82 -37.80 -30.21
N TRP A 24 5.18 -37.18 -29.10
CA TRP A 24 5.84 -37.80 -27.96
C TRP A 24 4.94 -37.66 -26.73
N VAL A 25 4.79 -38.72 -25.94
CA VAL A 25 3.99 -38.68 -24.71
C VAL A 25 4.93 -38.68 -23.51
N ALA A 26 4.71 -37.75 -22.58
CA ALA A 26 5.42 -37.71 -21.31
C ALA A 26 4.70 -38.58 -20.28
N ASN A 27 5.43 -39.51 -19.64
CA ASN A 27 4.92 -40.22 -18.47
C ASN A 27 5.61 -39.72 -17.20
N LEU A 28 4.92 -39.76 -16.06
CA LEU A 28 5.35 -39.18 -14.77
C LEU A 28 6.75 -39.64 -14.31
N ASP A 29 7.18 -40.84 -14.69
CA ASP A 29 8.47 -41.43 -14.32
C ASP A 29 9.60 -41.30 -15.36
N ARG A 30 9.61 -40.17 -16.09
CA ARG A 30 10.85 -39.54 -16.60
C ARG A 30 11.44 -40.04 -17.94
N LEU A 31 10.65 -40.61 -18.85
CA LEU A 31 11.02 -40.74 -20.26
C LEU A 31 9.86 -40.35 -21.21
N LEU A 32 10.16 -39.50 -22.20
CA LEU A 32 9.29 -39.28 -23.36
C LEU A 32 9.38 -40.52 -24.25
N TYR A 33 8.25 -41.17 -24.55
CA TYR A 33 8.22 -42.24 -25.54
C TYR A 33 7.50 -41.79 -26.81
N TYR A 34 7.96 -42.34 -27.94
CA TYR A 34 7.44 -42.03 -29.26
C TYR A 34 6.03 -42.62 -29.42
N ALA A 35 5.03 -41.77 -29.68
CA ALA A 35 3.64 -42.16 -29.75
C ALA A 35 3.12 -42.29 -31.20
N GLY A 36 3.67 -41.52 -32.16
CA GLY A 36 3.27 -41.63 -33.56
C GLY A 36 3.88 -40.58 -34.49
N VAL A 37 3.74 -40.83 -35.80
CA VAL A 37 4.07 -39.90 -36.89
C VAL A 37 2.80 -39.56 -37.65
N ILE A 38 2.61 -38.27 -37.89
CA ILE A 38 1.56 -37.71 -38.74
C ILE A 38 2.27 -37.12 -39.97
N LYS A 39 1.89 -37.56 -41.16
CA LYS A 39 2.39 -36.99 -42.42
C LYS A 39 1.56 -35.77 -42.77
N VAL A 40 2.18 -34.59 -42.78
CA VAL A 40 1.47 -33.32 -42.94
C VAL A 40 1.38 -32.91 -44.44
N GLY A 41 2.30 -33.43 -45.26
CA GLY A 41 2.32 -33.27 -46.72
C GLY A 41 3.04 -32.00 -47.20
N GLY A 42 3.99 -31.48 -46.42
CA GLY A 42 4.83 -30.34 -46.76
C GLY A 42 5.68 -29.89 -45.57
N GLU A 43 6.68 -29.03 -45.84
CA GLU A 43 7.66 -28.61 -44.83
C GLU A 43 7.02 -27.81 -43.70
N VAL A 44 7.16 -28.28 -42.46
CA VAL A 44 6.64 -27.56 -41.29
C VAL A 44 7.59 -26.41 -40.93
N GLY A 45 7.14 -25.17 -41.16
CA GLY A 45 7.92 -23.96 -40.85
C GLY A 45 7.74 -23.51 -39.41
N CYS A 46 6.50 -23.54 -38.92
CA CYS A 46 6.17 -23.17 -37.54
C CYS A 46 4.90 -23.90 -37.08
N MET A 47 4.73 -23.98 -35.77
CA MET A 47 3.56 -24.59 -35.14
C MET A 47 3.10 -23.72 -33.98
N LEU A 48 1.78 -23.66 -33.79
CA LEU A 48 1.15 -22.96 -32.69
C LEU A 48 -0.03 -23.81 -32.18
N SER A 49 -0.16 -23.95 -30.86
CA SER A 49 -1.28 -24.65 -30.25
C SER A 49 -2.10 -23.69 -29.40
N GLU A 50 -3.40 -23.60 -29.66
CA GLU A 50 -4.33 -22.82 -28.83
C GLU A 50 -5.61 -23.62 -28.59
N GLY A 51 -5.87 -23.92 -27.31
CA GLY A 51 -6.99 -24.75 -26.90
C GLY A 51 -6.98 -26.13 -27.59
N PRO A 52 -8.10 -26.58 -28.18
CA PRO A 52 -8.19 -27.85 -28.89
C PRO A 52 -7.62 -27.80 -30.33
N CYS A 53 -7.20 -26.63 -30.82
CA CYS A 53 -6.73 -26.45 -32.19
C CYS A 53 -5.21 -26.33 -32.28
N MET A 54 -4.64 -26.98 -33.29
CA MET A 54 -3.22 -26.92 -33.64
C MET A 54 -3.08 -26.30 -35.03
N PHE A 55 -2.28 -25.25 -35.13
CA PHE A 55 -1.97 -24.56 -36.36
C PHE A 55 -0.57 -24.91 -36.83
N VAL A 56 -0.44 -25.24 -38.11
CA VAL A 56 0.81 -25.63 -38.74
C VAL A 56 1.04 -24.76 -39.97
N GLY A 57 2.14 -24.00 -39.95
CA GLY A 57 2.59 -23.19 -41.08
C GLY A 57 3.36 -24.05 -42.07
N MET A 58 2.88 -24.10 -43.32
CA MET A 58 3.44 -24.85 -44.43
C MET A 58 3.74 -23.90 -45.61
N PRO A 59 4.40 -24.37 -46.68
CA PRO A 59 4.56 -23.57 -47.89
C PRO A 59 3.19 -23.24 -48.49
N ASN A 60 2.90 -21.96 -48.71
CA ASN A 60 1.67 -21.43 -49.30
C ASN A 60 0.35 -21.75 -48.55
N LEU A 61 0.43 -22.35 -47.36
CA LEU A 61 -0.74 -22.86 -46.65
C LEU A 61 -0.54 -22.80 -45.13
N VAL A 62 -1.59 -22.47 -44.40
CA VAL A 62 -1.66 -22.75 -42.95
C VAL A 62 -2.75 -23.78 -42.73
N LYS A 63 -2.43 -24.91 -42.10
CA LYS A 63 -3.41 -25.92 -41.71
C LYS A 63 -3.79 -25.75 -40.26
N ALA A 64 -5.09 -25.79 -39.96
CA ALA A 64 -5.63 -25.84 -38.62
C ALA A 64 -6.25 -27.22 -38.38
N TRP A 65 -5.79 -27.90 -37.34
CA TRP A 65 -6.24 -29.24 -36.95
C TRP A 65 -6.89 -29.17 -35.58
N ASN A 66 -8.18 -29.50 -35.49
CA ASN A 66 -8.84 -29.70 -34.21
C ASN A 66 -8.48 -31.08 -33.63
N LEU A 67 -7.76 -31.11 -32.52
CA LEU A 67 -7.26 -32.33 -31.87
C LEU A 67 -8.38 -33.18 -31.24
N GLN A 68 -9.55 -32.59 -30.95
CA GLN A 68 -10.69 -33.31 -30.36
C GLN A 68 -11.59 -33.94 -31.43
N THR A 69 -11.88 -33.18 -32.49
CA THR A 69 -12.81 -33.63 -33.55
C THR A 69 -12.10 -34.23 -34.75
N SER A 70 -10.76 -34.16 -34.78
CA SER A 70 -9.91 -34.52 -35.92
C SER A 70 -10.28 -33.82 -37.23
N ALA A 71 -10.99 -32.67 -37.15
CA ALA A 71 -11.31 -31.87 -38.32
C ALA A 71 -10.07 -31.09 -38.80
N GLU A 72 -9.85 -31.07 -40.12
CA GLU A 72 -8.79 -30.32 -40.78
C GLU A 72 -9.37 -29.14 -41.57
N LEU A 73 -8.84 -27.94 -41.34
CA LEU A 73 -9.19 -26.72 -42.04
C LEU A 73 -7.94 -26.15 -42.73
N SER A 74 -8.08 -25.73 -43.98
CA SER A 74 -6.96 -25.25 -44.80
C SER A 74 -7.13 -23.75 -45.09
N LEU A 75 -6.15 -22.95 -44.67
CA LEU A 75 -6.12 -21.50 -44.84
C LEU A 75 -5.21 -21.13 -46.02
N ASN A 76 -5.85 -20.79 -47.13
CA ASN A 76 -5.16 -20.33 -48.34
C ASN A 76 -4.90 -18.82 -48.28
N GLY A 77 -3.87 -18.36 -48.99
CA GLY A 77 -3.47 -16.95 -49.02
C GLY A 77 -1.97 -16.68 -48.79
N PRO A 78 -1.24 -17.44 -47.95
CA PRO A 78 0.20 -17.22 -47.81
C PRO A 78 0.93 -17.51 -49.13
N VAL A 79 1.96 -16.73 -49.41
CA VAL A 79 2.89 -16.96 -50.54
C VAL A 79 4.28 -17.21 -49.95
N GLY A 80 4.84 -18.39 -50.24
CA GLY A 80 6.09 -18.88 -49.67
C GLY A 80 5.92 -19.58 -48.30
N GLN A 81 7.05 -19.82 -47.63
CA GLN A 81 7.08 -20.49 -46.33
C GLN A 81 6.52 -19.59 -45.23
N VAL A 82 5.69 -20.17 -44.35
CA VAL A 82 5.22 -19.50 -43.14
C VAL A 82 6.21 -19.75 -42.00
N TYR A 83 6.91 -18.71 -41.56
CA TYR A 83 7.98 -18.82 -40.55
C TYR A 83 7.50 -18.57 -39.12
N SER A 84 6.43 -17.78 -38.96
CA SER A 84 5.90 -17.45 -37.65
C SER A 84 4.38 -17.42 -37.64
N LEU A 85 3.80 -17.88 -36.54
CA LEU A 85 2.37 -17.85 -36.26
C LEU A 85 2.17 -17.30 -34.85
N VAL A 86 1.19 -16.42 -34.70
CA VAL A 86 0.75 -15.93 -33.39
C VAL A 86 -0.75 -15.68 -33.43
N ILE A 87 -1.43 -15.93 -32.32
CA ILE A 87 -2.84 -15.56 -32.16
C ILE A 87 -2.90 -14.44 -31.13
N GLY A 88 -3.74 -13.43 -31.41
CA GLY A 88 -4.00 -12.32 -30.49
C GLY A 88 -5.28 -11.59 -30.87
N ASN A 89 -6.06 -11.17 -29.88
CA ASN A 89 -7.36 -10.49 -30.05
C ASN A 89 -8.30 -11.22 -31.04
N ASP A 90 -8.46 -12.54 -30.89
CA ASP A 90 -9.29 -13.41 -31.74
C ASP A 90 -8.87 -13.43 -33.23
N LEU A 91 -7.67 -12.96 -33.55
CA LEU A 91 -7.07 -12.97 -34.88
C LEU A 91 -5.85 -13.89 -34.90
N LEU A 92 -5.78 -14.73 -35.93
CA LEU A 92 -4.60 -15.53 -36.25
C LEU A 92 -3.73 -14.73 -37.21
N PHE A 93 -2.47 -14.49 -36.85
CA PHE A 93 -1.47 -13.83 -37.69
C PHE A 93 -0.43 -14.83 -38.18
N ALA A 94 -0.09 -14.79 -39.47
CA ALA A 94 1.01 -15.56 -40.07
C ALA A 94 2.02 -14.65 -40.77
N GLY A 95 3.29 -14.82 -40.44
CA GLY A 95 4.41 -14.16 -41.09
C GLY A 95 4.93 -15.01 -42.25
N THR A 96 4.93 -14.45 -43.46
CA THR A 96 5.35 -15.16 -44.68
C THR A 96 6.77 -14.81 -45.11
N HIS A 97 7.33 -15.60 -46.02
CA HIS A 97 8.63 -15.35 -46.66
C HIS A 97 8.69 -14.00 -47.41
N ASP A 98 7.56 -13.54 -47.94
CA ASP A 98 7.46 -12.32 -48.74
C ASP A 98 7.44 -11.02 -47.90
N GLY A 99 7.59 -11.12 -46.58
CA GLY A 99 7.52 -9.96 -45.68
C GLY A 99 6.10 -9.47 -45.38
N SER A 100 5.08 -10.17 -45.91
CA SER A 100 3.68 -9.92 -45.60
C SER A 100 3.24 -10.63 -44.32
N ILE A 101 2.35 -10.01 -43.57
CA ILE A 101 1.69 -10.63 -42.40
C ILE A 101 0.20 -10.73 -42.72
N LEU A 102 -0.30 -11.96 -42.78
CA LEU A 102 -1.71 -12.23 -43.04
C LEU A 102 -2.45 -12.43 -41.72
N ALA A 103 -3.65 -11.85 -41.62
CA ALA A 103 -4.52 -11.99 -40.46
C ALA A 103 -5.84 -12.67 -40.85
N TRP A 104 -6.26 -13.68 -40.10
CA TRP A 104 -7.56 -14.34 -40.25
C TRP A 104 -8.39 -14.20 -38.98
N LYS A 105 -9.69 -13.99 -39.13
CA LYS A 105 -10.67 -14.00 -38.05
C LYS A 105 -11.45 -15.30 -38.08
N TYR A 106 -11.56 -15.96 -36.94
CA TYR A 106 -12.40 -17.15 -36.83
C TYR A 106 -13.87 -16.76 -36.72
N ASN A 107 -14.71 -17.31 -37.60
CA ASN A 107 -16.15 -17.12 -37.56
C ASN A 107 -16.84 -18.39 -37.03
N ALA A 108 -17.38 -18.31 -35.82
CA ALA A 108 -18.02 -19.45 -35.15
C ALA A 108 -19.29 -19.95 -35.87
N ALA A 109 -19.96 -19.11 -36.67
CA ALA A 109 -21.18 -19.48 -37.40
C ALA A 109 -20.89 -20.36 -38.62
N SER A 110 -19.79 -20.09 -39.33
CA SER A 110 -19.37 -20.83 -40.53
C SER A 110 -18.31 -21.90 -40.25
N ASN A 111 -17.80 -21.97 -39.00
CA ASN A 111 -16.69 -22.84 -38.59
C ASN A 111 -15.46 -22.72 -39.52
N CYS A 112 -15.25 -21.51 -40.04
CA CYS A 112 -14.23 -21.17 -41.02
C CYS A 112 -13.49 -19.91 -40.60
N PHE A 113 -12.26 -19.78 -41.08
CA PHE A 113 -11.44 -18.59 -40.92
C PHE A 113 -11.60 -17.70 -42.14
N GLU A 114 -12.02 -16.46 -41.92
CA GLU A 114 -12.17 -15.46 -42.96
C GLU A 114 -10.93 -14.55 -42.97
N PRO A 115 -10.39 -14.19 -44.14
CA PRO A 115 -9.25 -13.28 -44.23
C PRO A 115 -9.68 -11.89 -43.74
N ALA A 116 -9.02 -11.39 -42.71
CA ALA A 116 -9.36 -10.13 -42.05
C ALA A 116 -8.52 -8.96 -42.57
N ALA A 117 -7.21 -9.13 -42.65
CA ALA A 117 -6.29 -8.09 -43.10
C ALA A 117 -4.98 -8.67 -43.65
N SER A 118 -4.29 -7.87 -44.46
CA SER A 118 -2.92 -8.15 -44.91
C SER A 118 -2.07 -6.93 -44.57
N LEU A 119 -1.09 -7.10 -43.68
CA LEU A 119 -0.15 -6.06 -43.29
C LEU A 119 1.12 -6.20 -44.14
N GLN A 120 1.57 -5.10 -44.72
CA GLN A 120 2.79 -5.02 -45.51
C GLN A 120 3.71 -3.96 -44.92
N GLY A 121 5.02 -4.22 -44.92
CA GLY A 121 6.01 -3.28 -44.39
C GLY A 121 7.41 -3.86 -44.25
N HIS A 122 7.54 -5.18 -44.10
CA HIS A 122 8.85 -5.83 -44.11
C HIS A 122 9.28 -6.12 -45.55
N THR A 123 10.56 -5.89 -45.83
CA THR A 123 11.18 -6.15 -47.15
C THR A 123 11.72 -7.57 -47.29
N SER A 124 11.63 -8.38 -46.24
CA SER A 124 12.12 -9.75 -46.18
C SER A 124 11.28 -10.59 -45.21
N ALA A 125 11.54 -11.90 -45.14
CA ALA A 125 10.76 -12.88 -44.41
C ALA A 125 10.50 -12.49 -42.94
N VAL A 126 9.25 -12.63 -42.51
CA VAL A 126 8.85 -12.37 -41.11
C VAL A 126 9.13 -13.59 -40.26
N VAL A 127 10.32 -13.61 -39.65
CA VAL A 127 10.83 -14.78 -38.90
C VAL A 127 10.14 -14.97 -37.55
N THR A 128 9.76 -13.89 -36.87
CA THR A 128 9.14 -13.95 -35.54
C THR A 128 8.03 -12.92 -35.41
N LEU A 129 6.92 -13.34 -34.81
CA LEU A 129 5.80 -12.47 -34.46
C LEU A 129 5.52 -12.60 -32.96
N MET A 130 5.21 -11.49 -32.33
CA MET A 130 4.72 -11.45 -30.96
C MET A 130 3.51 -10.52 -30.93
N ALA A 131 2.36 -11.06 -30.56
CA ALA A 131 1.20 -10.24 -30.23
C ALA A 131 1.40 -9.73 -28.80
N GLY A 132 1.55 -8.42 -28.65
CA GLY A 132 1.47 -7.79 -27.34
C GLY A 132 0.02 -7.85 -26.89
N ASP A 133 -0.24 -8.52 -25.76
CA ASP A 133 -1.55 -8.48 -25.14
C ASP A 133 -1.77 -7.05 -24.63
N SER A 134 -2.56 -6.28 -25.37
CA SER A 134 -3.16 -5.08 -24.84
C SER A 134 -4.38 -5.52 -24.02
N SER A 135 -4.15 -6.30 -22.96
CA SER A 135 -5.09 -6.48 -21.86
C SER A 135 -5.17 -5.16 -21.10
N LYS A 136 -5.61 -4.11 -21.79
CA LYS A 136 -5.69 -2.74 -21.27
C LYS A 136 -6.77 -2.57 -20.22
N ASP A 137 -7.60 -3.60 -20.05
CA ASP A 137 -8.76 -3.46 -19.21
C ASP A 137 -8.69 -4.32 -17.95
N LEU A 138 -7.80 -5.32 -17.86
CA LEU A 138 -7.70 -6.20 -16.69
C LEU A 138 -6.74 -5.64 -15.64
N GLU A 139 -7.30 -5.07 -14.58
CA GLU A 139 -6.56 -4.57 -13.44
C GLU A 139 -6.58 -5.60 -12.29
N ARG A 140 -5.45 -5.73 -11.59
CA ARG A 140 -5.36 -6.49 -10.33
C ARG A 140 -5.57 -5.53 -9.18
N SER A 141 -6.67 -5.71 -8.46
CA SER A 141 -6.96 -4.90 -7.28
C SER A 141 -6.85 -5.76 -6.02
N TYR A 142 -6.32 -5.13 -4.95
CA TYR A 142 -6.04 -5.76 -3.67
C TYR A 142 -6.94 -5.14 -2.61
N PHE A 143 -7.65 -6.00 -1.88
CA PHE A 143 -8.57 -5.59 -0.84
C PHE A 143 -8.23 -6.30 0.46
N ASP A 144 -8.07 -5.52 1.52
CA ASP A 144 -7.94 -6.08 2.86
C ASP A 144 -9.34 -6.21 3.44
N VAL A 145 -9.73 -7.44 3.80
CA VAL A 145 -11.06 -7.77 4.32
C VAL A 145 -10.89 -8.15 5.79
N LEU A 146 -11.16 -7.18 6.67
CA LEU A 146 -11.06 -7.41 8.12
C LEU A 146 -12.20 -8.34 8.57
N GLY A 147 -11.86 -9.59 8.84
CA GLY A 147 -12.79 -10.64 9.32
C GLY A 147 -12.62 -12.01 8.66
N LEU A 148 -11.70 -12.17 7.70
CA LEU A 148 -11.32 -13.48 7.15
C LEU A 148 -10.66 -14.33 8.24
N CYS A 149 -11.38 -15.31 8.78
CA CYS A 149 -10.93 -16.13 9.91
C CYS A 149 -10.99 -17.65 9.64
N CYS A 150 -11.79 -18.09 8.66
CA CYS A 150 -12.11 -19.49 8.40
C CYS A 150 -12.35 -19.77 6.90
N SER A 151 -12.25 -21.04 6.51
CA SER A 151 -12.52 -21.53 5.14
C SER A 151 -13.97 -21.32 4.70
N SER A 152 -14.91 -21.19 5.64
CA SER A 152 -16.31 -20.87 5.39
C SER A 152 -16.49 -19.48 4.75
N GLU A 153 -15.71 -18.48 5.19
CA GLU A 153 -15.81 -17.12 4.64
C GLU A 153 -15.23 -17.03 3.22
N VAL A 154 -14.21 -17.84 2.91
CA VAL A 154 -13.63 -17.91 1.55
C VAL A 154 -14.67 -18.37 0.53
N GLN A 155 -15.47 -19.38 0.88
CA GLN A 155 -16.54 -19.89 0.00
C GLN A 155 -17.67 -18.89 -0.21
N LEU A 156 -17.96 -18.06 0.81
CA LEU A 156 -18.95 -17.00 0.72
C LEU A 156 -18.53 -15.90 -0.26
N ILE A 157 -17.27 -15.45 -0.14
CA ILE A 157 -16.67 -14.42 -1.01
C ILE A 157 -16.67 -14.88 -2.47
N ASP A 158 -16.28 -16.14 -2.71
CA ASP A 158 -16.27 -16.73 -4.06
C ASP A 158 -17.67 -16.77 -4.68
N ARG A 159 -18.70 -17.08 -3.88
CA ARG A 159 -20.09 -17.17 -4.35
C ARG A 159 -20.66 -15.81 -4.74
N ILE A 160 -20.17 -14.73 -4.14
CA ILE A 160 -20.67 -13.35 -4.36
C ILE A 160 -19.91 -12.66 -5.49
N LEU A 161 -18.60 -12.89 -5.57
CA LEU A 161 -17.74 -12.18 -6.53
C LEU A 161 -17.68 -12.86 -7.91
N LYS A 162 -17.80 -14.19 -7.98
CA LYS A 162 -17.80 -14.91 -9.28
C LYS A 162 -18.98 -14.57 -10.20
N PRO A 163 -20.20 -14.30 -9.68
CA PRO A 163 -21.32 -13.87 -10.53
C PRO A 163 -21.26 -12.43 -11.02
N LEU A 164 -20.33 -11.58 -10.53
CA LEU A 164 -20.23 -10.19 -10.96
C LEU A 164 -19.65 -10.12 -12.39
N GLU A 165 -20.40 -9.51 -13.31
CA GLU A 165 -19.94 -9.26 -14.67
C GLU A 165 -18.67 -8.39 -14.64
N GLY A 166 -17.60 -8.87 -15.28
CA GLY A 166 -16.30 -8.21 -15.31
C GLY A 166 -15.26 -8.75 -14.33
N VAL A 167 -15.60 -9.68 -13.43
CA VAL A 167 -14.63 -10.36 -12.54
C VAL A 167 -14.19 -11.70 -13.17
N HIS A 168 -12.91 -11.85 -13.50
CA HIS A 168 -12.38 -13.08 -14.12
C HIS A 168 -11.84 -14.09 -13.11
N HIS A 169 -11.11 -13.61 -12.11
CA HIS A 169 -10.43 -14.48 -11.16
C HIS A 169 -10.41 -13.85 -9.77
N VAL A 170 -10.74 -14.66 -8.76
CA VAL A 170 -10.75 -14.27 -7.34
C VAL A 170 -9.82 -15.21 -6.59
N SER A 171 -8.91 -14.66 -5.80
CA SER A 171 -7.97 -15.40 -4.96
C SER A 171 -8.00 -14.82 -3.55
N VAL A 172 -8.29 -15.64 -2.56
CA VAL A 172 -8.36 -15.23 -1.16
C VAL A 172 -7.18 -15.80 -0.38
N ILE A 173 -6.44 -14.94 0.30
CA ILE A 173 -5.32 -15.32 1.16
C ILE A 173 -5.72 -15.09 2.61
N VAL A 174 -6.06 -16.17 3.32
CA VAL A 174 -6.58 -16.11 4.71
C VAL A 174 -5.56 -15.52 5.69
N HIS A 175 -4.28 -15.92 5.58
CA HIS A 175 -3.21 -15.48 6.48
C HIS A 175 -2.95 -13.97 6.45
N THR A 176 -3.10 -13.33 5.28
CA THR A 176 -2.92 -11.89 5.11
C THR A 176 -4.25 -11.13 5.13
N ARG A 177 -5.39 -11.83 5.23
CA ARG A 177 -6.74 -11.28 5.12
C ARG A 177 -6.94 -10.45 3.84
N THR A 178 -6.30 -10.86 2.76
CA THR A 178 -6.33 -10.13 1.49
C THR A 178 -7.10 -10.92 0.43
N VAL A 179 -8.02 -10.24 -0.24
CA VAL A 179 -8.69 -10.74 -1.45
C VAL A 179 -8.06 -10.04 -2.65
N ILE A 180 -7.59 -10.84 -3.60
CA ILE A 180 -6.99 -10.40 -4.85
C ILE A 180 -7.96 -10.78 -5.96
N PHE A 181 -8.34 -9.83 -6.80
CA PHE A 181 -9.14 -10.15 -7.97
C PHE A 181 -8.65 -9.45 -9.23
N LEU A 182 -8.85 -10.15 -10.35
CA LEU A 182 -8.63 -9.67 -11.71
C LEU A 182 -9.98 -9.22 -12.26
N HIS A 183 -10.14 -7.92 -12.49
CA HIS A 183 -11.39 -7.34 -12.98
C HIS A 183 -11.16 -6.39 -14.14
N ASN A 184 -12.19 -6.22 -14.95
CA ASN A 184 -12.18 -5.30 -16.08
C ASN A 184 -12.60 -3.88 -15.63
N VAL A 185 -11.70 -2.90 -15.71
CA VAL A 185 -11.93 -1.50 -15.27
C VAL A 185 -13.05 -0.82 -16.05
N ALA A 186 -13.31 -1.23 -17.29
CA ALA A 186 -14.36 -0.67 -18.13
C ALA A 186 -15.76 -1.18 -17.77
N LEU A 187 -15.87 -2.41 -17.24
CA LEU A 187 -17.15 -3.04 -16.91
C LEU A 187 -17.54 -2.83 -15.44
N ILE A 188 -16.57 -2.81 -14.53
CA ILE A 188 -16.85 -2.72 -13.10
C ILE A 188 -15.86 -1.79 -12.42
N SER A 189 -16.39 -0.80 -11.70
CA SER A 189 -15.57 0.08 -10.89
C SER A 189 -15.18 -0.62 -9.57
N GLN A 190 -13.97 -0.36 -9.10
CA GLN A 190 -13.48 -0.85 -7.81
C GLN A 190 -14.47 -0.52 -6.66
N LEU A 191 -15.17 0.61 -6.75
CA LEU A 191 -16.15 1.10 -5.78
C LEU A 191 -17.45 0.28 -5.78
N GLN A 192 -17.88 -0.19 -6.95
CA GLN A 192 -19.03 -1.08 -7.08
C GLN A 192 -18.73 -2.46 -6.48
N ILE A 193 -17.48 -2.94 -6.59
CA ILE A 193 -17.04 -4.18 -5.93
C ILE A 193 -17.01 -4.02 -4.42
N VAL A 194 -16.45 -2.91 -3.90
CA VAL A 194 -16.51 -2.59 -2.46
C VAL A 194 -17.96 -2.56 -1.96
N LYS A 195 -18.85 -1.91 -2.71
CA LYS A 195 -20.29 -1.88 -2.41
C LYS A 195 -20.89 -3.29 -2.42
N SER A 196 -20.43 -4.15 -3.33
CA SER A 196 -20.83 -5.56 -3.48
C SER A 196 -20.25 -6.51 -2.41
N LEU A 197 -19.21 -6.10 -1.69
CA LEU A 197 -18.70 -6.84 -0.53
C LEU A 197 -19.32 -6.31 0.78
N ASN A 198 -19.46 -4.99 0.90
CA ASN A 198 -20.00 -4.32 2.08
C ASN A 198 -21.51 -4.54 2.29
N TRP A 199 -22.29 -4.94 1.27
CA TRP A 199 -23.71 -5.26 1.49
C TRP A 199 -23.94 -6.64 2.13
N VAL A 200 -22.97 -7.56 2.08
CA VAL A 200 -23.10 -8.91 2.67
C VAL A 200 -22.36 -9.00 4.00
N TRP A 201 -21.20 -8.36 4.10
CA TRP A 201 -20.55 -8.16 5.38
C TRP A 201 -21.00 -6.83 5.93
N LEU A 202 -21.89 -6.89 6.92
CA LEU A 202 -22.44 -5.77 7.70
C LEU A 202 -21.37 -5.00 8.52
N GLU A 203 -20.13 -4.96 8.06
CA GLU A 203 -19.08 -4.10 8.58
C GLU A 203 -18.21 -3.56 7.46
N GLU A 204 -17.92 -2.27 7.58
CA GLU A 204 -17.09 -1.42 6.74
C GLU A 204 -15.60 -1.81 6.84
N ASN A 205 -15.30 -3.06 6.49
CA ASN A 205 -14.03 -3.74 6.77
C ASN A 205 -13.24 -4.06 5.50
N VAL A 206 -13.81 -3.83 4.32
CA VAL A 206 -13.12 -3.94 3.03
C VAL A 206 -12.40 -2.63 2.75
N ARG A 207 -11.14 -2.57 3.18
CA ARG A 207 -10.28 -1.44 2.83
C ARG A 207 -9.77 -1.67 1.43
N MET A 208 -10.08 -0.73 0.54
CA MET A 208 -9.23 -0.50 -0.62
C MET A 208 -7.80 -0.44 -0.10
N LYS A 209 -6.87 -1.18 -0.71
CA LYS A 209 -5.46 -0.77 -0.67
C LYS A 209 -5.30 0.48 -1.55
N GLY A 210 -6.15 1.47 -1.30
CA GLY A 210 -5.99 2.81 -1.75
C GLY A 210 -4.73 3.29 -1.08
N GLU A 211 -3.90 3.91 -1.89
CA GLU A 211 -2.74 4.67 -1.51
C GLU A 211 -3.18 5.84 -0.60
N GLN A 212 -3.71 5.58 0.59
CA GLN A 212 -3.32 6.40 1.73
C GLN A 212 -1.85 6.08 1.91
N SER A 213 -1.05 6.74 1.06
CA SER A 213 0.35 6.91 1.31
C SER A 213 0.37 7.38 2.76
N CYS A 214 0.85 6.51 3.64
CA CYS A 214 1.71 6.99 4.67
C CYS A 214 2.73 7.78 3.87
N GLN A 215 2.50 9.10 3.68
CA GLN A 215 3.49 9.98 3.14
C GLN A 215 4.65 9.69 4.07
N ASN A 216 5.62 8.94 3.56
CA ASN A 216 6.89 8.79 4.21
C ASN A 216 7.40 10.21 4.15
N LYS A 217 7.05 11.04 5.15
CA LYS A 217 7.63 12.34 5.34
C LYS A 217 9.10 12.02 5.46
N TRP A 218 9.79 12.26 4.36
CA TRP A 218 11.22 12.14 4.28
C TRP A 218 11.79 12.97 5.44
N PRO A 219 12.92 12.55 6.03
CA PRO A 219 13.59 13.36 7.02
C PRO A 219 13.66 14.82 6.55
N SER A 220 13.42 15.75 7.47
CA SER A 220 13.38 17.17 7.11
C SER A 220 14.67 17.54 6.34
N PRO A 221 14.63 18.53 5.42
CA PRO A 221 15.78 18.89 4.61
C PRO A 221 17.05 19.12 5.46
N PHE A 222 16.89 19.64 6.67
CA PHE A 222 17.95 19.82 7.66
C PHE A 222 18.63 18.52 8.10
N VAL A 223 17.87 17.45 8.38
CA VAL A 223 18.46 16.15 8.77
C VAL A 223 19.22 15.52 7.60
N VAL A 224 18.71 15.67 6.37
CA VAL A 224 19.38 15.19 5.15
C VAL A 224 20.67 15.98 4.91
N VAL A 225 20.62 17.31 5.02
CA VAL A 225 21.78 18.20 4.87
C VAL A 225 22.83 17.90 5.94
N CYS A 226 22.44 17.73 7.21
CA CYS A 226 23.37 17.34 8.28
C CYS A 226 24.02 15.98 8.04
N GLY A 227 23.24 14.99 7.57
CA GLY A 227 23.78 13.68 7.21
C GLY A 227 24.76 13.74 6.03
N LEU A 228 24.46 14.57 5.02
CA LEU A 228 25.32 14.76 3.85
C LEU A 228 26.61 15.53 4.20
N LEU A 229 26.53 16.58 5.03
CA LEU A 229 27.71 17.29 5.56
C LEU A 229 28.59 16.38 6.42
N LEU A 230 27.99 15.51 7.24
CA LEU A 230 28.73 14.51 8.00
C LEU A 230 29.39 13.49 7.07
N LEU A 231 28.68 12.98 6.08
CA LEU A 231 29.25 12.02 5.12
C LEU A 231 30.44 12.64 4.36
N LEU A 232 30.33 13.91 3.95
CA LEU A 232 31.43 14.67 3.34
C LEU A 232 32.62 14.87 4.28
N SER A 233 32.39 15.02 5.59
CA SER A 233 33.47 15.12 6.57
C SER A 233 34.20 13.77 6.82
N PHE A 234 33.67 12.64 6.34
CA PHE A 234 34.40 11.35 6.33
C PHE A 234 35.61 11.37 5.38
N PHE A 235 35.59 12.27 4.36
CA PHE A 235 36.69 12.48 3.40
C PHE A 235 37.86 13.31 3.96
N LYS A 236 37.88 13.60 5.27
CA LYS A 236 38.96 14.29 6.02
C LYS A 236 40.35 13.70 5.75
N TYR A 237 40.44 12.41 5.42
CA TYR A 237 41.71 11.72 5.17
C TYR A 237 42.36 12.11 3.82
N VAL A 238 41.62 12.74 2.90
CA VAL A 238 42.11 13.11 1.57
C VAL A 238 42.52 14.58 1.48
N SER A 239 41.92 15.49 2.29
CA SER A 239 42.34 16.90 2.30
C SER A 239 41.95 17.67 3.58
N SER A 240 42.86 18.52 4.08
CA SER A 240 42.73 19.30 5.33
C SER A 240 41.54 20.28 5.46
N PRO A 241 40.97 20.91 4.40
CA PRO A 241 39.89 21.89 4.59
C PRO A 241 38.52 21.28 4.91
N PHE A 242 38.31 19.97 4.71
CA PHE A 242 37.00 19.32 4.96
C PHE A 242 36.65 19.19 6.45
N GLN A 243 37.61 19.41 7.37
CA GLN A 243 37.36 19.41 8.82
C GLN A 243 36.35 20.49 9.26
N TRP A 244 36.27 21.60 8.52
CA TRP A 244 35.37 22.72 8.80
C TRP A 244 33.90 22.42 8.48
N LEU A 245 33.62 21.40 7.65
CA LEU A 245 32.25 20.98 7.33
C LEU A 245 31.54 20.35 8.54
N ALA A 246 32.27 19.70 9.44
CA ALA A 246 31.72 19.21 10.70
C ALA A 246 31.22 20.36 11.61
N LEU A 247 31.88 21.52 11.52
CA LEU A 247 31.45 22.76 12.18
C LEU A 247 30.14 23.29 11.55
N GLY A 248 29.98 23.12 10.23
CA GLY A 248 28.75 23.41 9.50
C GLY A 248 27.54 22.59 9.99
N VAL A 249 27.72 21.32 10.36
CA VAL A 249 26.65 20.47 10.93
C VAL A 249 26.08 21.10 12.21
N VAL A 250 26.96 21.59 13.09
CA VAL A 250 26.56 22.21 14.37
C VAL A 250 25.80 23.52 14.12
N VAL A 251 26.24 24.34 13.17
CA VAL A 251 25.58 25.62 12.85
C VAL A 251 24.19 25.41 12.25
N VAL A 252 24.05 24.44 11.33
CA VAL A 252 22.78 24.11 10.68
C VAL A 252 21.75 23.57 11.69
N ASP A 253 22.20 22.82 12.70
CA ASP A 253 21.34 22.28 13.75
C ASP A 253 20.82 23.35 14.74
N ILE A 254 21.61 24.41 14.99
CA ILE A 254 21.23 25.46 15.96
C ILE A 254 20.02 26.28 15.48
N ILE A 255 19.88 26.48 14.17
CA ILE A 255 18.83 27.34 13.58
C ILE A 255 17.40 26.85 13.93
N PRO A 256 17.01 25.59 13.63
CA PRO A 256 15.68 25.08 13.96
C PRO A 256 15.39 25.07 15.47
N GLU A 257 16.41 24.82 16.29
CA GLU A 257 16.31 24.67 17.75
C GLU A 257 16.04 26.03 18.40
N VAL A 258 16.72 27.07 17.92
CA VAL A 258 16.49 28.46 18.34
C VAL A 258 15.10 28.92 17.92
N LEU A 259 14.65 28.61 16.70
CA LEU A 259 13.31 28.98 16.22
C LEU A 259 12.19 28.33 17.06
N LYS A 260 12.30 27.03 17.36
CA LYS A 260 11.35 26.30 18.21
C LYS A 260 11.31 26.86 19.63
N ALA A 261 12.46 27.26 20.16
CA ALA A 261 12.52 27.80 21.50
C ALA A 261 12.01 29.24 21.59
N ILE A 262 12.27 30.09 20.58
CA ILE A 262 11.65 31.42 20.50
C ILE A 262 10.12 31.28 20.41
N ALA A 263 9.62 30.32 19.64
CA ALA A 263 8.18 30.01 19.56
C ALA A 263 7.61 29.54 20.91
N SER A 264 8.32 28.66 21.63
CA SER A 264 7.93 28.19 22.97
C SER A 264 7.98 29.29 24.03
N LEU A 265 8.99 30.18 23.97
CA LEU A 265 9.11 31.33 24.87
C LEU A 265 7.97 32.33 24.66
N ARG A 266 7.53 32.52 23.41
CA ARG A 266 6.38 33.37 23.07
C ARG A 266 5.06 32.80 23.60
N ASN A 267 4.96 31.48 23.71
CA ASN A 267 3.76 30.79 24.18
C ASN A 267 3.75 30.54 25.69
N LEU A 268 4.80 30.94 26.44
CA LEU A 268 4.90 30.85 27.90
C LEU A 268 4.75 29.43 28.50
N GLU A 269 4.85 28.38 27.68
CA GLU A 269 4.85 26.99 28.11
C GLU A 269 6.29 26.54 28.43
N LEU A 270 6.58 26.27 29.71
CA LEU A 270 7.89 25.79 30.18
C LEU A 270 8.08 24.31 29.84
N ASP A 271 8.36 24.00 28.58
CA ASP A 271 8.58 22.63 28.12
C ASP A 271 10.07 22.24 28.10
N ILE A 272 10.35 20.93 27.93
CA ILE A 272 11.69 20.31 27.94
C ILE A 272 12.68 21.03 26.99
N ASN A 273 12.18 21.65 25.92
CA ASN A 273 12.96 22.44 24.97
C ASN A 273 13.64 23.67 25.61
N ILE A 274 13.03 24.31 26.62
CA ILE A 274 13.66 25.43 27.36
C ILE A 274 14.79 24.90 28.27
N LEU A 275 14.62 23.72 28.87
CA LEU A 275 15.70 23.08 29.65
C LEU A 275 16.86 22.66 28.74
N MET A 276 16.55 22.09 27.57
CA MET A 276 17.53 21.79 26.51
C MET A 276 18.23 23.05 25.98
N LEU A 277 17.59 24.23 26.01
CA LEU A 277 18.23 25.48 25.63
C LEU A 277 19.01 26.13 26.77
N ILE A 278 18.68 25.91 28.04
CA ILE A 278 19.50 26.36 29.17
C ILE A 278 20.74 25.46 29.32
N ALA A 279 20.57 24.14 29.22
CA ALA A 279 21.66 23.17 29.11
C ALA A 279 22.42 23.36 27.79
N GLY A 280 21.71 23.71 26.72
CA GLY A 280 22.24 24.11 25.40
C GLY A 280 22.99 25.43 25.44
N LYS A 281 22.60 26.38 26.30
CA LYS A 281 23.36 27.60 26.60
C LYS A 281 24.66 27.24 27.27
N LEU A 282 24.70 26.17 28.07
CA LEU A 282 25.93 25.64 28.63
C LEU A 282 26.73 24.84 27.59
N HIS A 283 26.10 24.09 26.69
CA HIS A 283 26.78 23.40 25.59
C HIS A 283 27.36 24.38 24.56
N ILE A 284 26.62 25.42 24.19
CA ILE A 284 27.06 26.52 23.34
C ILE A 284 28.05 27.38 24.10
N HIS A 285 27.87 27.70 25.38
CA HIS A 285 28.91 28.43 26.13
C HIS A 285 30.16 27.57 26.36
N VAL A 286 30.07 26.24 26.47
CA VAL A 286 31.24 25.35 26.55
C VAL A 286 31.88 25.21 25.18
N ILE A 287 31.15 24.92 24.11
CA ILE A 287 31.67 24.79 22.73
C ILE A 287 32.20 26.12 22.22
N PHE A 288 31.50 27.23 22.46
CA PHE A 288 31.89 28.58 22.04
C PHE A 288 32.99 29.16 22.95
N LYS A 289 33.05 28.83 24.25
CA LYS A 289 34.22 29.18 25.09
C LYS A 289 35.42 28.30 24.77
N TYR A 290 35.26 27.03 24.41
CA TYR A 290 36.35 26.17 23.92
C TYR A 290 36.82 26.59 22.51
N ALA A 291 35.91 27.02 21.62
CA ALA A 291 36.27 27.48 20.29
C ALA A 291 36.83 28.91 20.27
N PHE A 292 36.32 29.82 21.13
CA PHE A 292 36.70 31.24 21.14
C PHE A 292 37.81 31.56 22.16
N SER A 293 38.03 30.75 23.19
CA SER A 293 39.19 30.87 24.09
C SER A 293 40.50 30.36 23.46
N CYS A 294 40.51 30.08 22.16
CA CYS A 294 41.71 29.63 21.44
C CYS A 294 42.37 30.74 20.60
N SER A 295 41.83 31.97 20.59
CA SER A 295 42.43 33.08 19.81
C SER A 295 43.29 34.05 20.62
N ASN A 296 43.37 33.99 21.96
CA ASN A 296 44.22 34.89 22.75
C ASN A 296 44.72 34.25 24.06
N HIS A 297 45.58 33.22 23.98
CA HIS A 297 46.71 33.04 24.89
C HIS A 297 47.63 31.93 24.36
N PHE A 298 48.50 32.29 23.41
CA PHE A 298 49.43 31.40 22.74
C PHE A 298 50.68 31.05 23.59
N LEU A 299 50.79 31.51 24.84
CA LEU A 299 51.96 31.26 25.67
C LEU A 299 51.53 30.93 27.11
N TYR A 300 52.10 29.85 27.65
CA TYR A 300 51.94 29.29 29.00
C TYR A 300 50.84 28.24 29.22
N ALA A 301 51.32 27.06 29.62
CA ALA A 301 50.61 25.84 30.03
C ALA A 301 50.16 24.89 28.89
N ALA A 302 51.18 24.37 28.19
CA ALA A 302 51.15 23.03 27.62
C ALA A 302 50.74 22.01 28.70
N GLY A 303 49.78 21.13 28.39
CA GLY A 303 49.50 19.96 29.25
C GLY A 303 48.18 19.23 29.02
N GLY A 304 47.08 19.90 28.64
CA GLY A 304 45.76 19.23 28.65
C GLY A 304 44.80 19.50 27.47
N SER A 305 45.05 20.50 26.64
CA SER A 305 44.09 20.96 25.62
C SER A 305 44.45 20.57 24.17
N VAL A 306 45.42 19.68 23.99
CA VAL A 306 45.80 19.16 22.66
C VAL A 306 44.95 17.94 22.24
N PHE A 307 44.10 17.39 23.11
CA PHE A 307 43.51 16.05 22.88
C PHE A 307 42.13 15.95 22.21
N LEU A 308 41.39 17.02 21.91
CA LEU A 308 40.04 16.88 21.32
C LEU A 308 39.77 17.77 20.10
N LYS A 309 40.75 17.88 19.19
CA LYS A 309 40.59 18.50 17.86
C LYS A 309 39.66 17.73 16.90
N ASP A 310 38.76 16.89 17.42
CA ASP A 310 37.85 16.07 16.62
C ASP A 310 36.42 16.64 16.59
N TYR A 311 36.26 17.69 15.78
CA TYR A 311 34.95 18.22 15.36
C TYR A 311 34.02 17.14 14.77
N TRP A 312 34.61 16.05 14.29
CA TRP A 312 33.94 14.85 13.79
C TRP A 312 33.06 14.16 14.85
N GLU A 313 33.58 14.00 16.07
CA GLU A 313 32.85 13.32 17.15
C GLU A 313 31.62 14.13 17.56
N ALA A 314 31.77 15.45 17.67
CA ALA A 314 30.67 16.37 17.96
C ALA A 314 29.59 16.33 16.86
N GLY A 315 29.98 16.34 15.58
CA GLY A 315 29.04 16.22 14.46
C GLY A 315 28.26 14.90 14.46
N THR A 316 28.93 13.80 14.81
CA THR A 316 28.31 12.46 14.91
C THR A 316 27.24 12.39 15.99
N ILE A 317 27.51 12.95 17.16
CA ILE A 317 26.54 12.99 18.26
C ILE A 317 25.30 13.80 17.86
N VAL A 318 25.49 14.99 17.26
CA VAL A 318 24.39 15.85 16.80
C VAL A 318 23.54 15.14 15.74
N PHE A 319 24.18 14.47 14.77
CA PHE A 319 23.48 13.70 13.75
C PHE A 319 22.65 12.55 14.35
N LEU A 320 23.23 11.78 15.30
CA LEU A 320 22.53 10.70 15.99
C LEU A 320 21.33 11.19 16.82
N LEU A 321 21.42 12.37 17.41
CA LEU A 321 20.29 12.99 18.11
C LEU A 321 19.18 13.41 17.12
N ASN A 322 19.54 13.95 15.96
CA ASN A 322 18.57 14.34 14.94
C ASN A 322 17.84 13.17 14.30
N ILE A 323 18.55 12.09 14.01
CA ILE A 323 17.90 10.88 13.50
C ILE A 323 16.98 10.25 14.54
N SER A 324 17.34 10.32 15.83
CA SER A 324 16.48 9.88 16.93
C SER A 324 15.19 10.71 17.02
N LYS A 325 15.29 12.04 16.98
CA LYS A 325 14.12 12.96 16.94
C LYS A 325 13.22 12.69 15.73
N TRP A 326 13.82 12.38 14.57
CA TRP A 326 13.05 12.03 13.37
C TRP A 326 12.31 10.71 13.53
N LEU A 327 12.97 9.67 14.08
CA LEU A 327 12.35 8.37 14.35
C LEU A 327 11.19 8.49 15.33
N GLU A 328 11.35 9.28 16.41
CA GLU A 328 10.30 9.58 17.38
C GLU A 328 9.09 10.25 16.72
N THR A 329 9.33 11.32 15.95
CA THR A 329 8.26 12.04 15.23
C THR A 329 7.51 11.12 14.25
N ARG A 330 8.23 10.24 13.56
CA ARG A 330 7.65 9.25 12.63
C ARG A 330 6.80 8.21 13.35
N ALA A 331 7.25 7.73 14.51
CA ALA A 331 6.51 6.78 15.33
C ALA A 331 5.19 7.40 15.85
N SER A 332 5.26 8.63 16.38
CA SER A 332 4.08 9.35 16.87
C SER A 332 3.05 9.64 15.77
N HIS A 333 3.50 10.03 14.56
CA HIS A 333 2.58 10.22 13.43
C HIS A 333 1.86 8.93 13.02
N ARG A 334 2.53 7.78 13.02
CA ARG A 334 1.88 6.49 12.74
C ARG A 334 0.82 6.16 13.79
N ALA A 335 1.11 6.40 15.07
CA ALA A 335 0.14 6.18 16.14
C ALA A 335 -1.11 7.07 15.97
N ALA A 336 -0.91 8.37 15.69
CA ALA A 336 -1.99 9.31 15.45
C ALA A 336 -2.85 8.96 14.22
N ALA A 337 -2.22 8.49 13.14
CA ALA A 337 -2.93 8.06 11.94
C ALA A 337 -3.89 6.89 12.23
N VAL A 338 -3.46 5.90 13.03
CA VAL A 338 -4.32 4.77 13.42
C VAL A 338 -5.50 5.24 14.26
N MET A 339 -5.27 6.17 15.21
CA MET A 339 -6.37 6.75 16.01
C MET A 339 -7.40 7.47 15.14
N SER A 340 -6.97 8.20 14.11
CA SER A 340 -7.88 8.90 13.20
C SER A 340 -8.81 7.97 12.42
N THR A 341 -8.43 6.71 12.21
CA THR A 341 -9.29 5.72 11.53
C THR A 341 -10.41 5.15 12.42
N LEU A 342 -10.32 5.30 13.74
CA LEU A 342 -11.44 4.97 14.64
C LEU A 342 -12.53 6.05 14.60
N LEU A 343 -12.15 7.29 14.31
CA LEU A 343 -13.08 8.43 14.19
C LEU A 343 -13.95 8.37 12.93
N SER A 344 -13.54 7.62 11.90
CA SER A 344 -14.32 7.49 10.66
C SER A 344 -15.49 6.51 10.76
N ILE A 345 -15.66 5.84 11.90
CA ILE A 345 -16.74 4.85 12.12
C ILE A 345 -18.11 5.53 12.27
N ALA A 346 -18.17 6.80 12.70
CA ALA A 346 -19.43 7.52 12.83
C ALA A 346 -19.84 8.22 11.52
N PRO A 347 -21.08 8.05 11.04
CA PRO A 347 -21.57 8.71 9.82
C PRO A 347 -21.57 10.24 9.95
N GLN A 348 -21.15 10.93 8.88
CA GLN A 348 -21.02 12.40 8.85
C GLN A 348 -22.32 13.13 8.47
N THR A 349 -23.31 12.40 7.99
CA THR A 349 -24.62 12.93 7.59
C THR A 349 -25.75 12.21 8.32
N VAL A 350 -26.82 12.94 8.57
CA VAL A 350 -28.04 12.41 9.17
C VAL A 350 -29.28 12.94 8.48
N VAL A 351 -30.32 12.12 8.41
CA VAL A 351 -31.64 12.51 7.89
C VAL A 351 -32.51 13.02 9.05
N LEU A 352 -33.06 14.23 8.92
CA LEU A 352 -34.03 14.77 9.87
C LEU A 352 -35.40 14.10 9.67
N ALA A 353 -36.03 13.64 10.75
CA ALA A 353 -37.35 13.00 10.67
C ALA A 353 -38.48 13.97 10.29
N ASN A 354 -38.32 15.27 10.58
CA ASN A 354 -39.36 16.28 10.33
C ASN A 354 -39.36 16.78 8.88
N THR A 355 -38.19 16.95 8.27
CA THR A 355 -38.02 17.56 6.94
C THR A 355 -37.58 16.55 5.88
N GLY A 356 -37.03 15.40 6.28
CA GLY A 356 -36.42 14.43 5.36
C GLY A 356 -35.08 14.91 4.76
N GLU A 357 -34.56 16.04 5.21
CA GLU A 357 -33.32 16.65 4.71
C GLU A 357 -32.08 16.01 5.34
N GLU A 358 -31.03 15.85 4.54
CA GLU A 358 -29.73 15.37 4.99
C GLU A 358 -28.89 16.55 5.49
N VAL A 359 -28.57 16.55 6.79
CA VAL A 359 -27.76 17.58 7.45
C VAL A 359 -26.48 16.98 8.02
N ASN A 360 -25.46 17.80 8.26
CA ASN A 360 -24.23 17.33 8.87
C ASN A 360 -24.48 16.96 10.34
N THR A 361 -23.90 15.85 10.80
CA THR A 361 -24.03 15.38 12.20
C THR A 361 -23.63 16.45 13.23
N LYS A 362 -22.72 17.37 12.88
CA LYS A 362 -22.26 18.46 13.76
C LYS A 362 -23.28 19.59 13.94
N GLU A 363 -24.20 19.77 13.00
CA GLU A 363 -25.20 20.85 13.02
C GLU A 363 -26.47 20.44 13.78
N VAL A 364 -26.55 19.18 14.20
CA VAL A 364 -27.70 18.62 14.89
C VAL A 364 -27.74 19.07 16.34
N MET A 365 -28.85 19.72 16.72
CA MET A 365 -29.12 20.10 18.10
C MET A 365 -29.65 18.94 18.95
N VAL A 366 -29.55 19.09 20.27
CA VAL A 366 -30.17 18.17 21.24
C VAL A 366 -31.71 18.24 21.11
N ASN A 367 -32.39 17.13 21.35
CA ASN A 367 -33.84 16.95 21.17
C ASN A 367 -34.35 16.94 19.71
N THR A 368 -33.46 16.87 18.73
CA THR A 368 -33.83 16.72 17.33
C THR A 368 -34.20 15.27 17.02
N ARG A 369 -35.23 15.06 16.21
CA ARG A 369 -35.68 13.73 15.76
C ARG A 369 -34.97 13.33 14.48
N LEU A 370 -34.28 12.20 14.53
CA LEU A 370 -33.47 11.64 13.47
C LEU A 370 -34.14 10.40 12.89
N ALA A 371 -34.09 10.30 11.58
CA ALA A 371 -34.62 9.21 10.79
C ALA A 371 -33.52 8.20 10.48
N VAL A 372 -33.65 6.96 10.97
CA VAL A 372 -32.65 5.91 10.71
C VAL A 372 -33.31 4.76 9.95
N LYS A 373 -32.79 4.48 8.75
CA LYS A 373 -33.26 3.40 7.87
C LYS A 373 -32.60 2.07 8.25
N ALA A 374 -33.18 0.97 7.77
CA ALA A 374 -32.58 -0.36 7.90
C ALA A 374 -31.20 -0.39 7.23
N GLY A 375 -30.24 -1.06 7.85
CA GLY A 375 -28.85 -1.14 7.40
C GLY A 375 -28.03 0.14 7.62
N THR A 376 -28.57 1.16 8.30
CA THR A 376 -27.84 2.41 8.59
C THR A 376 -27.49 2.51 10.07
N MET A 377 -26.37 3.17 10.35
CA MET A 377 -25.85 3.38 11.70
C MET A 377 -26.49 4.60 12.37
N ILE A 378 -26.73 4.50 13.67
CA ILE A 378 -27.20 5.61 14.49
C ILE A 378 -26.05 6.62 14.66
N PRO A 379 -26.23 7.89 14.24
CA PRO A 379 -25.15 8.89 14.17
C PRO A 379 -24.85 9.59 15.49
N ILE A 380 -25.83 9.68 16.39
CA ILE A 380 -25.76 10.43 17.66
C ILE A 380 -26.50 9.62 18.74
N ASP A 381 -26.01 9.65 19.98
CA ASP A 381 -26.70 9.03 21.11
C ASP A 381 -28.09 9.63 21.31
N GLY A 382 -29.06 8.77 21.60
CA GLY A 382 -30.44 9.20 21.73
C GLY A 382 -31.38 8.18 22.36
N VAL A 383 -32.66 8.48 22.28
CA VAL A 383 -33.76 7.61 22.74
C VAL A 383 -34.69 7.31 21.57
N VAL A 384 -35.15 6.07 21.44
CA VAL A 384 -36.14 5.69 20.44
C VAL A 384 -37.49 6.35 20.77
N VAL A 385 -38.03 7.14 19.85
CA VAL A 385 -39.35 7.80 20.00
C VAL A 385 -40.43 7.09 19.19
N ASP A 386 -40.05 6.43 18.09
CA ASP A 386 -40.98 5.69 17.26
C ASP A 386 -40.30 4.49 16.60
N GLY A 387 -41.02 3.38 16.52
CA GLY A 387 -40.56 2.07 16.06
C GLY A 387 -40.07 1.14 17.18
N ASN A 388 -40.25 -0.17 16.98
CA ASN A 388 -39.66 -1.23 17.80
C ASN A 388 -38.85 -2.14 16.87
N ARG A 389 -37.51 -2.08 16.95
CA ARG A 389 -36.61 -2.74 16.00
C ARG A 389 -35.43 -3.38 16.70
N GLU A 390 -34.78 -4.28 15.96
CA GLU A 390 -33.56 -4.95 16.37
C GLU A 390 -32.35 -4.13 15.96
N LEU A 391 -31.48 -3.87 16.93
CA LEU A 391 -30.27 -3.10 16.76
C LEU A 391 -29.04 -3.97 17.05
N GLU A 392 -27.96 -3.75 16.30
CA GLU A 392 -26.68 -4.40 16.52
C GLU A 392 -25.68 -3.41 17.15
N GLU A 393 -25.20 -3.70 18.37
CA GLU A 393 -24.25 -2.85 19.12
C GLU A 393 -22.78 -3.31 18.98
N LYS A 394 -22.44 -4.00 17.88
CA LYS A 394 -21.13 -4.65 17.66
C LYS A 394 -19.95 -3.68 17.77
N ALA A 395 -20.09 -2.46 17.25
CA ALA A 395 -19.02 -1.45 17.28
C ALA A 395 -18.60 -1.02 18.70
N LEU A 396 -19.49 -1.17 19.70
CA LEU A 396 -19.25 -0.76 21.09
C LEU A 396 -18.96 -1.95 22.01
N ILE A 397 -19.69 -3.05 21.84
CA ILE A 397 -19.67 -4.20 22.77
C ILE A 397 -18.79 -5.34 22.23
N GLY A 398 -18.53 -5.38 20.92
CA GLY A 398 -17.72 -6.42 20.28
C GLY A 398 -18.44 -7.75 20.08
N GLU A 399 -19.69 -7.87 20.53
CA GLU A 399 -20.54 -9.04 20.33
C GLU A 399 -21.62 -8.74 19.27
N SER A 400 -21.88 -9.69 18.37
CA SER A 400 -22.81 -9.56 17.24
C SER A 400 -24.16 -10.21 17.54
N PHE A 401 -24.80 -9.83 18.65
CA PHE A 401 -26.16 -10.28 18.96
C PHE A 401 -27.15 -9.13 18.82
N PRO A 402 -28.26 -9.31 18.06
CA PRO A 402 -29.28 -8.29 17.90
C PRO A 402 -30.01 -8.06 19.23
N VAL A 403 -30.09 -6.80 19.65
CA VAL A 403 -30.83 -6.37 20.84
C VAL A 403 -32.10 -5.66 20.40
N SER A 404 -33.25 -6.15 20.81
CA SER A 404 -34.53 -5.48 20.55
C SER A 404 -34.65 -4.21 21.41
N LYS A 405 -34.94 -3.07 20.77
CA LYS A 405 -35.17 -1.78 21.43
C LYS A 405 -36.58 -1.30 21.14
N GLN A 406 -37.33 -1.04 22.20
CA GLN A 406 -38.66 -0.46 22.15
C GLN A 406 -38.59 1.06 22.30
N VAL A 407 -39.73 1.73 22.14
CA VAL A 407 -39.90 3.15 22.47
C VAL A 407 -39.39 3.39 23.90
N ASP A 408 -38.75 4.54 24.12
CA ASP A 408 -38.07 4.95 25.35
C ASP A 408 -36.76 4.19 25.69
N SER A 409 -36.28 3.33 24.80
CA SER A 409 -34.97 2.67 24.97
C SER A 409 -33.82 3.59 24.52
N ASN A 410 -32.73 3.58 25.30
CA ASN A 410 -31.49 4.29 24.95
C ASN A 410 -30.74 3.58 23.81
N VAL A 411 -30.26 4.37 22.86
CA VAL A 411 -29.45 3.96 21.72
C VAL A 411 -28.16 4.77 21.65
N ARG A 412 -27.08 4.10 21.25
CA ARG A 412 -25.73 4.66 21.24
C ARG A 412 -25.24 4.86 19.80
N VAL A 413 -24.39 5.85 19.58
CA VAL A 413 -23.67 6.07 18.32
C VAL A 413 -22.84 4.85 17.97
N GLY A 414 -22.81 4.44 16.70
CA GLY A 414 -22.14 3.19 16.32
C GLY A 414 -23.05 1.98 16.24
N THR A 415 -24.27 2.08 16.75
CA THR A 415 -25.27 0.99 16.69
C THR A 415 -25.91 0.93 15.31
N VAL A 416 -26.03 -0.25 14.73
CA VAL A 416 -26.64 -0.45 13.40
C VAL A 416 -28.10 -0.85 13.55
N ASN A 417 -28.99 -0.20 12.82
CA ASN A 417 -30.39 -0.61 12.73
C ASN A 417 -30.50 -1.75 11.73
N LEU A 418 -30.87 -2.96 12.17
CA LEU A 418 -30.95 -4.12 11.28
C LEU A 418 -32.19 -4.08 10.40
N ASN A 419 -33.34 -3.74 10.99
CA ASN A 419 -34.64 -3.97 10.36
C ASN A 419 -35.53 -2.72 10.42
N GLY A 420 -36.16 -2.41 9.28
CA GLY A 420 -37.15 -1.32 9.13
C GLY A 420 -36.68 0.08 9.54
N TYR A 421 -37.63 0.94 9.89
CA TYR A 421 -37.39 2.35 10.17
C TYR A 421 -37.58 2.64 11.67
N ILE A 422 -36.71 3.46 12.23
CA ILE A 422 -36.79 3.99 13.60
C ILE A 422 -36.62 5.50 13.62
N THR A 423 -37.31 6.15 14.53
CA THR A 423 -37.08 7.57 14.85
C THR A 423 -36.38 7.67 16.20
N VAL A 424 -35.19 8.28 16.19
CA VAL A 424 -34.37 8.48 17.39
C VAL A 424 -34.32 9.96 17.73
N LYS A 425 -34.59 10.33 18.99
CA LYS A 425 -34.43 11.69 19.48
C LYS A 425 -33.05 11.84 20.14
N THR A 426 -32.28 12.83 19.68
CA THR A 426 -30.93 13.08 20.20
C THR A 426 -30.97 13.49 21.67
N THR A 427 -30.12 12.87 22.48
CA THR A 427 -29.93 13.22 23.91
C THR A 427 -28.70 14.09 24.15
N THR A 428 -27.70 13.98 23.28
CA THR A 428 -26.42 14.68 23.38
C THR A 428 -26.04 15.30 22.05
N LEU A 429 -25.10 16.26 22.09
CA LEU A 429 -24.43 16.76 20.89
C LEU A 429 -23.47 15.70 20.33
N ALA A 430 -23.18 15.77 19.03
CA ALA A 430 -22.29 14.83 18.35
C ALA A 430 -20.90 14.70 19.03
N GLU A 431 -20.35 15.81 19.54
CA GLU A 431 -19.05 15.87 20.21
C GLU A 431 -19.07 15.25 21.62
N ALA A 432 -20.25 15.06 22.20
CA ALA A 432 -20.43 14.57 23.57
C ALA A 432 -20.93 13.12 23.64
N CYS A 433 -21.06 12.44 22.50
CA CYS A 433 -21.48 11.04 22.41
C CYS A 433 -20.47 10.09 23.07
N VAL A 434 -20.91 8.86 23.39
CA VAL A 434 -20.08 7.83 24.03
C VAL A 434 -18.80 7.54 23.24
N VAL A 435 -18.88 7.36 21.92
CA VAL A 435 -17.69 7.11 21.08
C VAL A 435 -16.76 8.33 21.06
N ALA A 436 -17.30 9.55 20.97
CA ALA A 436 -16.49 10.77 21.03
C ALA A 436 -15.76 10.92 22.39
N LYS A 437 -16.43 10.56 23.49
CA LYS A 437 -15.82 10.50 24.83
C LYS A 437 -14.74 9.44 24.92
N MET A 438 -14.96 8.23 24.37
CA MET A 438 -13.94 7.19 24.33
C MET A 438 -12.69 7.66 23.57
N VAL A 439 -12.87 8.31 22.42
CA VAL A 439 -11.74 8.88 21.66
C VAL A 439 -11.02 9.94 22.49
N LYS A 440 -11.75 10.88 23.09
CA LYS A 440 -11.16 11.91 23.94
C LYS A 440 -10.39 11.30 25.12
N LEU A 441 -10.93 10.26 25.76
CA LEU A 441 -10.25 9.54 26.84
C LEU A 441 -8.98 8.83 26.36
N VAL A 442 -8.99 8.25 25.16
CA VAL A 442 -7.79 7.64 24.56
C VAL A 442 -6.75 8.70 24.18
N GLU A 443 -7.19 9.84 23.64
CA GLU A 443 -6.32 10.99 23.33
C GLU A 443 -5.71 11.60 24.60
N GLU A 444 -6.52 11.77 25.65
CA GLU A 444 -6.04 12.16 26.98
C GLU A 444 -5.07 11.13 27.56
N ALA A 445 -5.33 9.83 27.41
CA ALA A 445 -4.44 8.78 27.87
C ALA A 445 -3.12 8.71 27.09
N GLN A 446 -3.12 9.00 25.78
CA GLN A 446 -1.92 9.05 24.95
C GLN A 446 -1.11 10.34 25.13
N SER A 447 -1.79 11.47 25.29
CA SER A 447 -1.14 12.76 25.57
C SER A 447 -0.58 12.84 27.00
N ASN A 448 -1.06 11.99 27.91
CA ASN A 448 -0.50 11.88 29.25
C ASN A 448 0.91 11.27 29.18
N LYS A 449 1.94 12.10 29.44
CA LYS A 449 3.34 11.66 29.55
C LYS A 449 3.44 10.39 30.40
N SER A 450 4.09 9.35 29.87
CA SER A 450 4.21 8.06 30.56
C SER A 450 4.88 8.24 31.93
N LYS A 451 4.54 7.38 32.90
CA LYS A 451 5.18 7.39 34.23
C LYS A 451 6.72 7.33 34.11
N THR A 452 7.22 6.56 33.14
CA THR A 452 8.65 6.46 32.82
C THR A 452 9.23 7.78 32.29
N GLN A 453 8.55 8.46 31.37
CA GLN A 453 8.99 9.75 30.84
C GLN A 453 9.04 10.83 31.93
N ARG A 454 8.01 10.91 32.78
CA ARG A 454 8.02 11.81 33.94
C ARG A 454 9.14 11.51 34.93
N TYR A 455 9.48 10.23 35.13
CA TYR A 455 10.58 9.81 35.98
C TYR A 455 11.94 10.21 35.39
N VAL A 456 12.15 9.97 34.09
CA VAL A 456 13.36 10.40 33.36
C VAL A 456 13.52 11.91 33.42
N ASP A 457 12.45 12.68 33.19
CA ASP A 457 12.47 14.15 33.30
C ASP A 457 12.84 14.62 34.71
N LYS A 458 12.27 13.97 35.75
CA LYS A 458 12.56 14.28 37.15
C LYS A 458 14.02 13.93 37.49
N PHE A 459 14.54 12.81 37.01
CA PHE A 459 15.93 12.42 37.18
C PHE A 459 16.87 13.39 36.46
N ALA A 460 16.60 13.71 35.19
CA ALA A 460 17.37 14.65 34.39
C ALA A 460 17.45 16.05 35.03
N LYS A 461 16.36 16.50 35.67
CA LYS A 461 16.30 17.78 36.41
C LYS A 461 17.34 17.88 37.53
N TYR A 462 17.65 16.78 38.21
CA TYR A 462 18.67 16.77 39.29
C TYR A 462 20.05 16.33 38.79
N TYR A 463 20.09 15.35 37.88
CA TYR A 463 21.33 14.80 37.35
C TYR A 463 22.14 15.82 36.54
N THR A 464 21.47 16.62 35.68
CA THR A 464 22.13 17.60 34.82
C THR A 464 22.90 18.68 35.61
N PRO A 465 22.29 19.40 36.58
CA PRO A 465 23.05 20.36 37.39
C PRO A 465 24.07 19.68 38.30
N GLY A 466 23.82 18.45 38.76
CA GLY A 466 24.76 17.68 39.58
C GLY A 466 26.07 17.37 38.86
N THR A 467 26.01 16.89 37.61
CA THR A 467 27.20 16.61 36.81
C THR A 467 27.96 17.89 36.44
N ILE A 468 27.25 18.98 36.13
CA ILE A 468 27.87 20.29 35.86
C ILE A 468 28.59 20.83 37.10
N SER A 469 27.99 20.71 38.28
CA SER A 469 28.58 21.15 39.54
C SER A 469 29.81 20.32 39.90
N PHE A 470 29.71 18.99 39.79
CA PHE A 470 30.83 18.08 40.01
C PHE A 470 32.00 18.35 39.06
N CYS A 471 31.73 18.52 37.76
CA CYS A 471 32.75 18.82 36.77
C CYS A 471 33.44 20.17 37.04
N ASN A 472 32.68 21.21 37.39
CA ASN A 472 33.26 22.51 37.80
C ASN A 472 34.11 22.40 39.06
N SER A 473 33.67 21.61 40.05
CA SER A 473 34.41 21.40 41.30
C SER A 473 35.73 20.65 41.06
N PHE A 474 35.71 19.64 40.18
CA PHE A 474 36.90 18.88 39.80
C PHE A 474 37.92 19.73 39.03
N VAL A 475 37.44 20.56 38.08
CA VAL A 475 38.29 21.49 37.33
C VAL A 475 38.88 22.58 38.23
N TRP A 476 38.13 23.04 39.24
CA TRP A 476 38.62 24.01 40.22
C TRP A 476 39.70 23.42 41.13
N ASN A 477 39.54 22.17 41.56
CA ASN A 477 40.55 21.45 42.36
C ASN A 477 41.80 21.11 41.54
N ALA A 478 41.68 20.84 40.24
CA ALA A 478 42.83 20.58 39.36
C ALA A 478 43.64 21.84 39.00
N LYS A 479 43.11 23.04 39.27
CA LYS A 479 43.79 24.33 39.06
C LYS A 479 44.51 24.86 40.31
N LYS A 480 44.29 24.22 41.46
CA LYS A 480 44.95 24.54 42.74
C LYS A 480 46.11 23.57 42.92
#